data_AF-A0A7V6NFZ4-F1
#
_entry.id   AF-A0A7V6NFZ4-F1
#
_cell.length_a   1.000
_cell.length_b   1.000
_cell.length_c   1.000
_cell.angle_alpha   90.00
_cell.angle_beta   90.00
_cell.angle_gamma   90.00
#
_symmetry.space_group_name_H-M   'P 1'
#
loop_
_entity.id
_entity.type
_entity.pdbx_description
1 polymer ?
#
loop_
_entity_poly.entity_id
_entity_poly.type
_entity_poly.pdbx_seq_one_letter_code
_entity_poly.pdbx_strand_id
1 'polypeptide(L)'
;IEAGTYAPTSIFVSGDYAIPIGIGDPSIPDILYIKRLQLIPFADYRQDRYPNKEKTALWSVGTDLLLDFHLFRIGLPLTAGVRYAYTCEKQHFFEFLFSFPTFY
;
A
#
# COMPACT_ATOMS: atom_id res chain seq x y z
N ILE A 1 34.57 -19.57 22.00
CA ILE A 1 33.15 -19.26 22.29
C ILE A 1 32.58 -18.76 20.97
N GLU A 2 31.98 -19.66 20.18
CA GLU A 2 31.34 -19.28 18.91
C GLU A 2 30.01 -18.61 19.22
N ALA A 3 29.91 -17.31 18.93
CA ALA A 3 28.63 -16.61 18.92
C ALA A 3 27.88 -17.02 17.63
N GLY A 4 27.15 -18.13 17.70
CA GLY A 4 26.20 -18.51 16.66
C GLY A 4 25.19 -17.37 16.48
N THR A 5 25.25 -16.68 15.35
CA THR A 5 24.30 -15.63 15.00
C THR A 5 22.99 -16.31 14.58
N TYR A 6 22.10 -16.57 15.53
CA TYR A 6 20.80 -17.15 15.25
C TYR A 6 19.89 -16.08 14.65
N ALA A 7 19.45 -16.30 13.41
CA ALA A 7 18.50 -15.41 12.74
C ALA A 7 17.14 -15.41 13.48
N PRO A 8 16.50 -14.25 13.68
CA PRO A 8 15.19 -14.19 14.30
C PRO A 8 14.16 -14.95 13.47
N THR A 9 13.37 -15.80 14.12
CA THR A 9 12.25 -16.48 13.46
C THR A 9 11.06 -15.54 13.42
N SER A 10 10.54 -15.25 12.23
CA SER A 10 9.47 -14.25 12.02
C SER A 10 8.22 -14.94 11.46
N ILE A 11 7.04 -14.58 11.96
CA ILE A 11 5.74 -14.95 11.38
C ILE A 11 5.10 -13.68 10.84
N PHE A 12 4.59 -13.74 9.61
CA PHE A 12 3.93 -12.62 8.93
C PHE A 12 2.55 -13.03 8.44
N VAL A 13 1.58 -12.16 8.66
CA VAL A 13 0.20 -12.28 8.16
C VAL A 13 -0.20 -10.91 7.63
N SER A 14 -0.66 -10.86 6.38
CA SER A 14 -1.23 -9.66 5.78
C SER A 14 -2.61 -9.96 5.20
N GLY A 15 -3.45 -8.94 5.15
CA GLY A 15 -4.74 -8.98 4.51
C GLY A 15 -5.05 -7.66 3.83
N ASP A 16 -5.33 -7.73 2.54
CA ASP A 16 -5.66 -6.59 1.68
C ASP A 16 -7.00 -6.85 1.00
N TYR A 17 -7.86 -5.83 0.92
CA TYR A 17 -9.15 -5.95 0.23
C TYR A 17 -9.39 -4.79 -0.73
N ALA A 18 -9.34 -5.06 -2.03
CA ALA A 18 -9.53 -4.03 -3.05
C ALA A 18 -11.02 -3.79 -3.33
N ILE A 19 -11.53 -2.63 -2.89
CA ILE A 19 -12.89 -2.17 -3.11
C ILE A 19 -12.88 -1.23 -4.33
N PRO A 20 -13.47 -1.64 -5.47
CA PRO A 20 -13.66 -0.72 -6.58
C PRO A 20 -14.75 0.29 -6.22
N ILE A 21 -14.41 1.58 -6.17
CA ILE A 21 -15.39 2.64 -5.99
C ILE A 21 -15.86 3.08 -7.37
N GLY A 22 -17.13 2.76 -7.68
CA GLY A 22 -17.79 3.23 -8.88
C GLY A 22 -18.09 4.73 -8.79
N ILE A 23 -17.19 5.56 -9.28
CA ILE A 23 -17.35 7.03 -9.35
C ILE A 23 -18.10 7.51 -10.61
N GLY A 24 -18.67 6.59 -11.38
CA GLY A 24 -19.26 6.86 -12.69
C GLY A 24 -18.19 6.98 -13.79
N ASP A 25 -18.57 7.57 -14.93
CA ASP A 25 -17.67 7.94 -16.02
C ASP A 25 -17.54 9.48 -16.10
N PRO A 26 -16.87 10.14 -15.13
CA PRO A 26 -16.56 11.56 -15.23
C PRO A 26 -15.44 11.74 -16.26
N SER A 27 -15.80 11.65 -17.53
CA SER A 27 -14.93 12.00 -18.64
C SER A 27 -15.05 13.50 -18.90
N ILE A 28 -13.99 14.26 -18.63
CA ILE A 28 -13.84 15.60 -19.20
C ILE A 28 -13.15 15.39 -20.55
N PRO A 29 -13.86 15.54 -21.69
CA PRO A 29 -13.44 15.01 -22.99
C PRO A 29 -12.05 15.45 -23.47
N ASP A 30 -11.51 16.55 -22.96
CA ASP A 30 -10.31 17.19 -23.50
C ASP A 30 -9.07 17.15 -22.59
N ILE A 31 -9.18 16.78 -21.30
CA ILE A 31 -8.07 17.00 -20.35
C ILE A 31 -7.78 15.79 -19.47
N LEU A 32 -8.80 15.22 -18.83
CA LEU A 32 -8.61 14.22 -17.79
C LEU A 32 -9.68 13.14 -17.91
N TYR A 33 -9.24 11.91 -18.16
CA TYR A 33 -10.09 10.74 -18.13
C TYR A 33 -9.81 9.95 -16.86
N ILE A 34 -10.74 9.97 -15.92
CA ILE A 34 -10.65 9.17 -14.69
C ILE A 34 -11.31 7.83 -14.95
N LYS A 35 -10.53 6.75 -14.88
CA LYS A 35 -10.97 5.40 -15.23
C LYS A 35 -11.48 4.62 -14.02
N ARG A 36 -10.82 4.75 -12.88
CA ARG A 36 -11.11 3.93 -11.71
C ARG A 36 -10.63 4.62 -10.44
N LEU A 37 -11.47 4.57 -9.41
CA LEU A 37 -11.08 4.85 -8.03
C LEU A 37 -11.13 3.53 -7.26
N GLN A 38 -10.07 3.20 -6.54
CA GLN A 38 -9.99 2.00 -5.71
C GLN A 38 -9.65 2.39 -4.28
N LEU A 39 -10.35 1.79 -3.33
CA LEU A 39 -10.01 1.86 -1.92
C LEU A 39 -9.52 0.49 -1.48
N ILE A 40 -8.31 0.43 -0.93
CA ILE A 40 -7.66 -0.81 -0.53
C ILE A 40 -7.30 -0.68 0.96
N PRO A 41 -8.20 -1.00 1.89
CA PRO A 41 -7.82 -1.24 3.27
C PRO A 41 -6.82 -2.41 3.36
N PHE A 42 -5.80 -2.23 4.19
CA PHE A 42 -4.78 -3.24 4.49
C PHE A 42 -4.57 -3.38 5.99
N ALA A 43 -4.21 -4.59 6.40
CA ALA A 43 -3.80 -4.89 7.76
C ALA A 43 -2.65 -5.91 7.74
N ASP A 44 -1.54 -5.55 8.35
CA ASP A 44 -0.37 -6.40 8.50
C ASP A 44 -0.09 -6.67 9.96
N TYR A 45 0.30 -7.90 10.24
CA TYR A 45 0.79 -8.34 11.53
C TYR A 45 2.06 -9.14 11.34
N ARG A 46 3.11 -8.75 12.04
CA ARG A 46 4.40 -9.41 12.05
C ARG A 46 4.83 -9.67 13.49
N GLN A 47 5.26 -10.88 13.76
CA GLN A 47 5.80 -11.25 15.05
C GLN A 47 7.20 -11.81 14.90
N ASP A 48 8.17 -11.10 15.46
CA ASP A 48 9.57 -11.48 15.45
C ASP A 48 9.94 -12.11 16.79
N ARG A 49 10.59 -13.28 16.73
CA ARG A 49 11.11 -13.99 17.89
C ARG A 49 12.63 -13.93 17.87
N TYR A 50 13.19 -13.15 18.78
CA TYR A 50 14.63 -13.02 18.93
C TYR A 50 15.21 -14.13 19.82
N PRO A 51 16.50 -14.47 19.67
CA PRO A 51 17.18 -15.50 20.48
C PRO A 51 17.17 -15.22 21.98
N ASN A 52 17.07 -13.94 22.38
CA ASN A 52 16.97 -13.47 23.77
C ASN A 52 15.57 -13.64 24.40
N LYS A 53 14.63 -14.33 23.73
CA LYS A 53 13.21 -14.50 24.11
C LYS A 53 12.38 -13.21 24.08
N GLU A 54 12.91 -12.09 23.62
CA GLU A 54 12.11 -10.91 23.35
C GLU A 54 11.21 -11.19 22.14
N LYS A 55 9.93 -10.89 22.32
CA LYS A 55 8.91 -10.97 21.27
C LYS A 55 8.56 -9.55 20.90
N THR A 56 8.82 -9.17 19.66
CA THR A 56 8.37 -7.89 19.13
C THR A 56 7.20 -8.17 18.20
N ALA A 57 6.03 -7.65 18.56
CA ALA A 57 4.85 -7.69 17.71
C ALA A 57 4.71 -6.34 17.01
N LEU A 58 4.86 -6.35 15.69
CA LEU A 58 4.65 -5.21 14.81
C LEU A 58 3.30 -5.40 14.13
N TRP A 59 2.53 -4.33 14.06
CA TRP A 59 1.28 -4.32 13.31
C TRP A 59 1.12 -2.98 12.62
N SER A 60 0.51 -3.01 11.44
CA SER A 60 0.11 -1.84 10.69
C SER A 60 -1.30 -2.04 10.16
N VAL A 61 -2.09 -0.98 10.20
CA VAL A 61 -3.41 -0.95 9.58
C VAL A 61 -3.54 0.35 8.82
N GLY A 62 -4.15 0.30 7.65
CA GLY A 62 -4.22 1.47 6.81
C GLY A 62 -5.17 1.30 5.66
N THR A 63 -5.16 2.29 4.79
CA THR A 63 -5.91 2.25 3.55
C THR A 63 -5.20 3.03 2.46
N ASP A 64 -5.26 2.48 1.26
CA ASP A 64 -4.81 3.12 0.05
C ASP A 64 -5.99 3.58 -0.76
N LEU A 65 -5.96 4.83 -1.20
CA LEU A 65 -6.87 5.37 -2.18
C LEU A 65 -6.10 5.55 -3.49
N LEU A 66 -6.39 4.73 -4.48
CA LEU A 66 -5.75 4.75 -5.79
C LEU A 66 -6.71 5.26 -6.86
N LEU A 67 -6.20 6.14 -7.71
CA LEU A 67 -6.89 6.76 -8.83
C LEU A 67 -6.14 6.43 -10.12
N ASP A 68 -6.79 5.72 -11.02
CA ASP A 68 -6.30 5.49 -12.37
C ASP A 68 -6.87 6.56 -13.31
N PHE A 69 -5.99 7.28 -14.00
CA PHE A 69 -6.36 8.30 -14.96
C PHE A 69 -5.49 8.29 -16.21
N HIS A 70 -5.97 8.89 -17.29
CA HIS A 70 -5.20 9.13 -18.51
C HIS A 70 -5.10 10.64 -18.73
N LEU A 71 -3.91 11.10 -19.08
CA LEU A 71 -3.65 12.50 -19.45
C LEU A 71 -3.68 12.66 -20.98
N PHE A 72 -4.52 13.57 -21.48
CA PHE A 72 -4.44 14.17 -22.82
C PHE A 72 -4.35 13.26 -24.05
N ARG A 73 -5.25 12.28 -24.26
CA ARG A 73 -5.19 11.31 -25.39
C ARG A 73 -3.86 10.54 -25.52
N ILE A 74 -2.88 10.78 -24.66
CA ILE A 74 -1.67 9.98 -24.55
C ILE A 74 -2.15 8.70 -23.87
N GLY A 75 -2.03 7.56 -24.56
CA GLY A 75 -2.52 6.26 -24.08
C GLY A 75 -1.76 5.69 -22.88
N LEU A 76 -1.16 6.56 -22.05
CA LEU A 76 -0.44 6.23 -20.84
C LEU A 76 -1.41 6.20 -19.67
N PRO A 77 -1.77 5.01 -19.15
CA PRO A 77 -2.46 4.93 -17.87
C PRO A 77 -1.52 5.40 -16.77
N LEU A 78 -1.92 6.38 -15.99
CA LEU A 78 -1.23 6.83 -14.79
C LEU A 78 -2.06 6.44 -13.58
N THR A 79 -1.37 6.01 -12.53
CA THR A 79 -1.99 5.75 -11.23
C THR A 79 -1.41 6.73 -10.22
N ALA A 80 -2.25 7.53 -9.59
CA ALA A 80 -1.87 8.33 -8.43
C ALA A 80 -2.76 7.96 -7.25
N GLY A 81 -2.28 8.16 -6.03
CA GLY A 81 -3.03 7.82 -4.85
C GLY A 81 -2.43 8.36 -3.58
N VAL A 82 -3.12 8.09 -2.49
CA VAL A 82 -2.67 8.39 -1.14
C VAL A 82 -2.79 7.15 -0.29
N ARG A 83 -1.78 6.90 0.53
CA ARG A 83 -1.77 5.86 1.55
C ARG A 83 -1.81 6.51 2.90
N TYR A 84 -2.72 6.04 3.73
CA TYR A 84 -2.73 6.33 5.15
C TYR A 84 -2.46 5.05 5.91
N ALA A 85 -1.43 5.04 6.76
CA ALA A 85 -1.09 3.90 7.61
C ALA A 85 -0.97 4.32 9.07
N TYR A 86 -1.38 3.44 9.95
CA TYR A 86 -1.24 3.57 11.39
C TYR A 86 -0.47 2.36 11.92
N THR A 87 0.62 2.61 12.63
CA THR A 87 1.54 1.57 13.08
C THR A 87 1.41 1.30 14.58
N CYS A 88 1.97 0.17 15.01
CA CYS A 88 2.07 -0.24 16.41
C CYS A 88 2.73 0.79 17.34
N GLU A 89 3.55 1.70 16.80
CA GLU A 89 4.19 2.80 17.51
C GLU A 89 3.26 4.01 17.71
N LYS A 90 1.97 3.87 17.36
CA LYS A 90 0.96 4.95 17.38
C LYS A 90 1.31 6.13 16.47
N GLN A 91 2.04 5.85 15.39
CA GLN A 91 2.43 6.84 14.41
C GLN A 91 1.48 6.80 13.20
N HIS A 92 1.17 7.99 12.69
CA HIS A 92 0.37 8.18 11.48
C HIS A 92 1.33 8.43 10.31
N PHE A 93 1.23 7.60 9.28
CA PHE A 93 1.97 7.75 8.05
C PHE A 93 1.02 8.16 6.92
N PHE A 94 1.45 9.15 6.16
CA PHE A 94 0.76 9.62 4.96
C PHE A 94 1.76 9.59 3.81
N GLU A 95 1.45 8.83 2.77
CA GLU A 95 2.33 8.68 1.60
C GLU A 95 1.56 8.99 0.33
N PHE A 96 2.21 9.68 -0.61
CA PHE A 96 1.69 9.86 -1.95
C PHE A 96 2.19 8.71 -2.83
N LEU A 97 1.26 7.99 -3.43
CA LEU A 97 1.54 6.89 -4.34
C LEU A 97 1.46 7.41 -5.77
N PHE A 98 2.51 7.18 -6.57
CA PHE A 98 2.50 7.50 -7.99
C PHE A 98 3.17 6.37 -8.77
N SER A 99 2.48 5.87 -9.78
CA SER A 99 2.96 4.79 -10.64
C SER A 99 2.68 5.12 -12.10
N PHE A 100 3.67 4.85 -12.93
CA PHE A 100 3.57 4.94 -14.39
C PHE A 100 4.05 3.60 -14.99
N PRO A 101 3.42 3.13 -16.07
CA PRO A 101 3.85 1.93 -16.77
C PRO A 101 5.23 2.17 -17.37
N THR A 102 6.19 1.33 -17.01
CA THR A 102 7.49 1.25 -17.70
C THR A 102 7.33 0.39 -18.95
N PHE A 103 7.61 0.96 -20.12
CA PHE A 103 7.77 0.20 -21.36
C PHE A 103 9.16 -0.43 -21.36
N TYR A 104 9.25 -1.75 -21.49
CA TYR A 104 10.49 -2.48 -21.77
C TYR A 104 10.41 -3.07 -23.17
#